data_AF-A0A0G4L6B6-F1
#
_entry.id   AF-A0A0G4L6B6-F1
#
_cell.length_a   1.000
_cell.length_b   1.000
_cell.length_c   1.000
_cell.angle_alpha   90.00
_cell.angle_beta   90.00
_cell.angle_gamma   90.00
#
_symmetry.space_group_name_H-M   'P 1'
#
loop_
_entity.id
_entity.type
_entity.pdbx_description
1 polymer ?
#
loop_
_entity_poly.entity_id
_entity_poly.type
_entity_poly.pdbx_seq_one_letter_code
_entity_poly.pdbx_strand_id
1 'polypeptide(L)'
;EAVHETVISIFAGMTVGILLLIASDDSVRKLISFDHQIFFNLLLPPIILGAGYELHQANFFRYIGPIVTFAFAGTFLSAMTIGIVLWFYAVSGIESISLDFVDAISVGATLSATDPVTILAIFNTYK
;
A
#
# COMPACT_ATOMS: atom_id res chain seq x y z
N GLU A 1 10.15 21.51 10.47
CA GLU A 1 10.22 20.31 9.63
C GLU A 1 9.03 19.43 9.93
N ALA A 2 8.14 19.30 8.94
CA ALA A 2 6.84 18.68 9.10
C ALA A 2 6.98 17.16 9.03
N VAL A 3 6.82 16.48 10.16
CA VAL A 3 6.65 15.03 10.18
C VAL A 3 5.33 14.72 9.47
N HIS A 4 5.37 13.88 8.44
CA HIS A 4 4.19 13.53 7.64
C HIS A 4 3.15 12.83 8.53
N GLU A 5 1.88 13.22 8.44
CA GLU A 5 0.80 12.70 9.29
C GLU A 5 0.67 11.17 9.23
N THR A 6 0.97 10.59 8.06
CA THR A 6 1.04 9.14 7.83
C THR A 6 2.14 8.45 8.64
N VAL A 7 3.28 9.10 8.85
CA VAL A 7 4.37 8.54 9.65
C VAL A 7 3.94 8.51 11.12
N ILE A 8 3.33 9.59 11.61
CA ILE A 8 2.84 9.69 12.99
C ILE A 8 1.77 8.62 13.25
N SER A 9 0.81 8.45 12.33
CA SER A 9 -0.26 7.46 12.49
C SER A 9 0.25 6.02 12.46
N ILE A 10 1.25 5.71 11.61
CA ILE A 10 1.90 4.38 11.58
C ILE A 10 2.62 4.10 12.91
N PHE A 11 3.42 5.05 13.41
CA PHE A 11 4.14 4.86 14.67
C PHE A 11 3.21 4.80 15.88
N ALA A 12 2.17 5.63 15.92
CA ALA A 12 1.17 5.58 16.98
C ALA A 12 0.42 4.24 16.97
N GLY A 13 -0.01 3.77 15.78
CA GLY A 13 -0.66 2.49 15.61
C GLY A 13 0.22 1.31 16.02
N MET A 14 1.49 1.32 15.62
CA MET A 14 2.47 0.29 16.01
C MET A 14 2.68 0.27 17.53
N THR A 15 2.80 1.45 18.15
CA THR A 15 3.02 1.57 19.61
C THR A 15 1.81 1.03 20.37
N VAL A 16 0.60 1.45 20.02
CA VAL A 16 -0.64 0.97 20.66
C VAL A 16 -0.84 -0.53 20.41
N GLY A 17 -0.55 -1.02 19.19
CA GLY A 17 -0.63 -2.43 18.85
C GLY A 17 0.30 -3.31 19.69
N ILE A 18 1.55 -2.89 19.90
CA ILE A 18 2.51 -3.61 20.76
C ILE A 18 2.07 -3.56 22.23
N LEU A 19 1.60 -2.41 22.71
CA LEU A 19 1.14 -2.25 24.09
C LEU A 19 -0.04 -3.18 24.38
N LEU A 20 -1.00 -3.25 23.46
CA LEU A 20 -2.15 -4.16 23.56
C LEU A 20 -1.77 -5.63 23.42
N LEU A 21 -0.78 -5.95 22.56
CA LEU A 21 -0.25 -7.30 22.42
C LEU A 21 0.30 -7.81 23.76
N ILE A 22 0.99 -6.96 24.53
CA ILE A 22 1.57 -7.35 25.82
C ILE A 22 0.51 -7.36 26.94
N ALA A 23 -0.46 -6.44 26.91
CA ALA A 23 -1.38 -6.22 28.02
C ALA A 23 -2.71 -7.02 27.96
N SER A 24 -3.10 -7.53 26.79
CA SER A 24 -4.48 -8.04 26.56
C SER A 24 -4.60 -9.57 26.49
N ASP A 25 -5.68 -10.08 27.09
CA ASP A 25 -6.12 -11.48 27.04
C ASP A 25 -6.60 -11.90 25.63
N ASP A 26 -6.60 -13.20 25.32
CA ASP A 26 -6.95 -13.75 23.99
C ASP A 26 -8.32 -13.27 23.46
N SER A 27 -9.25 -12.97 24.36
CA SER A 27 -10.59 -12.46 24.02
C SER A 27 -10.54 -11.07 23.37
N VAL A 28 -9.65 -10.21 23.84
CA VAL A 28 -9.47 -8.83 23.32
C VAL A 28 -8.64 -8.83 22.04
N ARG A 29 -7.68 -9.76 21.91
CA ARG A 29 -6.89 -9.95 20.68
C ARG A 29 -7.76 -10.29 19.47
N LYS A 30 -8.80 -11.11 19.66
CA LYS A 30 -9.70 -11.50 18.56
C LYS A 30 -10.62 -10.36 18.09
N LEU A 31 -11.02 -9.47 19.01
CA LEU A 31 -11.80 -8.27 18.68
C LEU A 31 -10.97 -7.21 17.94
N ILE A 32 -9.67 -7.16 18.19
CA ILE A 32 -8.72 -6.22 17.56
C ILE A 32 -8.10 -6.82 16.28
N SER A 33 -8.27 -8.12 16.06
CA SER A 33 -7.80 -8.78 14.84
C SER A 33 -8.45 -8.15 13.61
N PHE A 34 -7.63 -7.71 12.68
CA PHE A 34 -8.08 -7.03 11.47
C PHE A 34 -8.89 -7.98 10.58
N ASP A 35 -10.19 -7.69 10.44
CA ASP A 35 -11.07 -8.41 9.52
C ASP A 35 -11.04 -7.74 8.14
N HIS A 36 -10.46 -8.46 7.18
CA HIS A 36 -10.35 -8.02 5.80
C HIS A 36 -11.74 -7.83 5.16
N GLN A 37 -12.74 -8.65 5.50
CA GLN A 37 -14.09 -8.52 4.92
C GLN A 37 -14.75 -7.20 5.33
N ILE A 38 -14.57 -6.77 6.58
CA ILE A 38 -15.08 -5.47 7.03
C ILE A 38 -14.34 -4.34 6.30
N PHE A 39 -13.01 -4.42 6.19
CA PHE A 39 -12.25 -3.42 5.47
C PHE A 39 -12.68 -3.30 4.01
N PHE A 40 -12.68 -4.40 3.25
CA PHE A 40 -12.97 -4.40 1.82
C PHE A 40 -14.44 -4.08 1.51
N ASN A 41 -15.40 -4.54 2.32
CA ASN A 41 -16.82 -4.36 2.02
C ASN A 41 -17.43 -3.10 2.62
N LEU A 42 -16.88 -2.57 3.72
CA LEU A 42 -17.47 -1.43 4.45
C LEU A 42 -16.61 -0.17 4.36
N LEU A 43 -15.29 -0.27 4.56
CA LEU A 43 -14.41 0.90 4.63
C LEU A 43 -13.89 1.32 3.26
N LEU A 44 -13.54 0.35 2.41
CA LEU A 44 -12.94 0.61 1.11
C LEU A 44 -13.90 1.33 0.14
N PRO A 45 -15.19 0.97 0.02
CA PRO A 45 -16.09 1.62 -0.95
C PRO A 45 -16.29 3.13 -0.72
N PRO A 46 -16.56 3.60 0.52
CA PRO A 46 -16.63 5.04 0.81
C PRO A 46 -15.32 5.78 0.53
N ILE A 47 -14.17 5.15 0.80
CA ILE A 47 -12.85 5.75 0.58
C ILE A 47 -12.59 5.98 -0.92
N ILE A 48 -12.84 4.97 -1.77
CA ILE A 48 -12.73 5.14 -3.23
C ILE A 48 -13.73 6.18 -3.74
N LEU A 49 -14.96 6.15 -3.25
CA LEU A 49 -15.99 7.10 -3.66
C LEU A 49 -15.58 8.55 -3.34
N GLY A 50 -15.07 8.79 -2.13
CA GLY A 50 -14.57 10.11 -1.72
C GLY A 50 -13.46 10.62 -2.62
N ALA A 51 -12.44 9.78 -2.86
CA ALA A 51 -11.34 10.12 -3.77
C ALA A 51 -11.84 10.34 -5.21
N GLY A 52 -12.75 9.50 -5.70
CA GLY A 52 -13.34 9.65 -7.03
C GLY A 52 -14.19 10.93 -7.19
N TYR A 53 -14.84 11.39 -6.12
CA TYR A 53 -15.67 12.61 -6.15
C TYR A 53 -14.82 13.89 -6.25
N GLU A 54 -13.66 13.94 -5.61
CA GLU A 54 -12.74 15.08 -5.67
C GLU A 54 -11.97 15.16 -7.00
N LEU A 55 -11.98 14.08 -7.80
CA LEU A 55 -11.30 14.01 -9.08
C LEU A 55 -12.02 14.84 -10.15
N HIS A 56 -11.28 15.72 -10.82
CA HIS A 56 -11.82 16.56 -11.89
C HIS A 56 -12.01 15.75 -13.18
N GLN A 57 -13.24 15.29 -13.41
CA GLN A 57 -13.59 14.38 -14.50
C GLN A 57 -13.11 14.87 -15.89
N ALA A 58 -13.27 16.16 -16.20
CA ALA A 58 -12.86 16.72 -17.49
C ALA A 58 -11.36 16.60 -17.77
N ASN A 59 -10.51 16.80 -16.76
CA ASN A 59 -9.06 16.65 -16.90
C ASN A 59 -8.66 15.17 -16.90
N PHE A 60 -9.32 14.34 -16.10
CA PHE A 60 -9.07 12.90 -16.06
C PHE A 60 -9.29 12.25 -17.44
N PHE A 61 -10.43 12.51 -18.08
CA PHE A 61 -10.71 11.95 -19.40
C PHE A 61 -9.82 12.51 -20.50
N ARG A 62 -9.35 13.76 -20.36
CA ARG A 62 -8.37 14.35 -21.29
C ARG A 62 -7.00 13.66 -21.24
N TYR A 63 -6.59 13.16 -20.08
CA TYR A 63 -5.30 12.50 -19.85
C TYR A 63 -5.39 10.99 -19.64
N ILE A 64 -6.49 10.35 -20.08
CA ILE A 64 -6.71 8.92 -19.86
C ILE A 64 -5.61 8.03 -20.46
N GLY A 65 -5.06 8.39 -21.61
CA GLY A 65 -3.98 7.63 -22.27
C GLY A 65 -2.71 7.51 -21.41
N PRO A 66 -2.12 8.64 -20.97
CA PRO A 66 -1.02 8.63 -20.01
C PRO A 66 -1.37 7.88 -18.71
N ILE A 67 -2.56 8.11 -18.14
CA ILE A 67 -2.99 7.45 -16.89
C ILE A 67 -2.96 5.94 -17.04
N VAL A 68 -3.57 5.40 -18.10
CA VAL A 68 -3.60 3.96 -18.37
C VAL A 68 -2.19 3.43 -18.63
N THR A 69 -1.35 4.18 -19.35
CA THR A 69 0.04 3.77 -19.63
C THR A 69 0.85 3.65 -18.34
N PHE A 70 0.78 4.64 -17.46
CA PHE A 70 1.46 4.57 -16.16
C PHE A 70 0.86 3.51 -15.23
N ALA A 71 -0.46 3.37 -15.22
CA ALA A 71 -1.15 2.39 -14.38
C ALA A 71 -0.81 0.94 -14.75
N PHE A 72 -0.74 0.59 -16.04
CA PHE A 72 -0.43 -0.77 -16.46
C PHE A 72 1.06 -0.96 -16.74
N ALA A 73 1.63 -0.22 -17.69
CA ALA A 73 3.03 -0.43 -18.09
C ALA A 73 4.00 0.04 -17.02
N GLY A 74 3.72 1.16 -16.34
CA GLY A 74 4.53 1.65 -15.23
C GLY A 74 4.56 0.67 -14.05
N THR A 75 3.38 0.23 -13.60
CA THR A 75 3.26 -0.78 -12.52
C THR A 75 3.91 -2.11 -12.91
N PHE A 76 3.71 -2.59 -14.13
CA PHE A 76 4.34 -3.83 -14.58
C PHE A 76 5.87 -3.74 -14.58
N LEU A 77 6.43 -2.65 -15.12
CA LEU A 77 7.87 -2.45 -15.16
C LEU A 77 8.47 -2.27 -13.76
N SER A 78 7.77 -1.57 -12.88
CA SER A 78 8.15 -1.41 -11.47
C SER A 78 8.15 -2.76 -10.73
N ALA A 79 7.10 -3.56 -10.89
CA ALA A 79 7.02 -4.90 -10.31
C ALA A 79 8.17 -5.80 -10.79
N MET A 80 8.46 -5.80 -12.09
CA MET A 80 9.59 -6.56 -12.66
C MET A 80 10.93 -6.06 -12.10
N THR A 81 11.13 -4.74 -12.04
CA THR A 81 12.40 -4.15 -11.58
C THR A 81 12.66 -4.50 -10.11
N ILE A 82 11.67 -4.31 -9.23
CA ILE A 82 11.79 -4.63 -7.81
C ILE A 82 12.00 -6.14 -7.61
N GLY A 83 11.21 -6.98 -8.27
CA GLY A 83 11.32 -8.43 -8.14
C GLY A 83 12.65 -8.99 -8.65
N ILE A 84 13.17 -8.48 -9.77
CA ILE A 84 14.48 -8.86 -10.31
C ILE A 84 15.61 -8.42 -9.38
N VAL A 85 15.57 -7.18 -8.86
CA VAL A 85 16.58 -6.69 -7.90
C VAL A 85 16.57 -7.54 -6.63
N LEU A 86 15.39 -7.89 -6.11
CA LEU A 86 15.25 -8.75 -4.94
C LEU A 86 15.79 -10.16 -5.19
N TRP A 87 15.52 -10.72 -6.38
CA TRP A 87 16.05 -12.02 -6.76
C TRP A 87 17.58 -12.01 -6.88
N PHE A 88 18.17 -10.98 -7.50
CA PHE A 88 19.63 -10.83 -7.55
C PHE A 88 20.23 -10.69 -6.15
N TYR A 89 19.57 -9.95 -5.26
CA TYR A 89 20.00 -9.82 -3.87
C TYR A 89 19.96 -11.18 -3.13
N ALA A 90 18.88 -11.95 -3.31
CA ALA A 90 18.75 -13.28 -2.71
C ALA A 90 19.80 -14.28 -3.24
N VAL A 91 20.10 -14.25 -4.54
CA VAL A 91 21.14 -15.10 -5.15
C VAL A 91 22.57 -14.68 -4.77
N SER A 92 22.78 -13.40 -4.44
CA SER A 92 24.10 -12.87 -4.04
C SER A 92 24.59 -13.37 -2.67
N GLY A 93 23.78 -14.14 -1.94
CA GLY A 93 24.21 -14.93 -0.78
C GLY A 93 24.58 -14.11 0.46
N ILE A 94 24.11 -12.85 0.56
CA ILE A 94 24.37 -11.96 1.69
C ILE A 94 23.56 -12.39 2.93
N GLU A 95 22.38 -12.98 2.72
CA GLU A 95 21.58 -13.66 3.74
C GLU A 95 21.18 -15.04 3.20
N SER A 96 21.15 -16.06 4.06
CA SER A 96 20.76 -17.44 3.74
C SER A 96 19.23 -17.59 3.52
N ILE A 97 18.65 -16.67 2.75
CA ILE A 97 17.23 -16.66 2.39
C ILE A 97 17.11 -17.29 1.00
N SER A 98 16.62 -18.53 0.93
CA SER A 98 16.26 -19.18 -0.32
C SER A 98 14.91 -18.66 -0.81
N LEU A 99 14.90 -17.51 -1.48
CA LEU A 99 13.73 -17.01 -2.18
C LEU A 99 13.68 -17.58 -3.60
N ASP A 100 12.57 -18.24 -3.94
CA ASP A 100 12.34 -18.63 -5.33
C ASP A 100 12.07 -17.39 -6.20
N PHE A 101 12.28 -17.53 -7.52
CA PHE A 101 12.01 -16.45 -8.46
C PHE A 101 10.55 -15.99 -8.41
N VAL A 102 9.61 -16.92 -8.22
CA VAL A 102 8.17 -16.60 -8.14
C VAL A 102 7.86 -15.77 -6.89
N ASP A 103 8.48 -16.08 -5.75
CA ASP A 103 8.29 -15.34 -4.50
C ASP A 103 8.84 -13.93 -4.61
N ALA A 104 10.02 -13.77 -5.21
CA ALA A 104 10.64 -12.45 -5.42
C ALA A 104 9.78 -11.55 -6.33
N ILE A 105 9.23 -12.11 -7.41
CA ILE A 105 8.31 -11.39 -8.31
C ILE A 105 6.97 -11.09 -7.62
N SER A 106 6.47 -11.99 -6.76
CA SER A 106 5.25 -11.75 -5.98
C SER A 106 5.41 -10.54 -5.05
N VAL A 107 6.54 -10.46 -4.33
CA VAL A 107 6.89 -9.29 -3.50
C VAL A 107 7.01 -8.02 -4.36
N GLY A 108 7.67 -8.11 -5.51
CA GLY A 108 7.76 -7.00 -6.45
C GLY A 108 6.40 -6.51 -6.93
N ALA A 109 5.47 -7.43 -7.22
CA ALA A 109 4.10 -7.09 -7.62
C ALA A 109 3.31 -6.42 -6.50
N THR A 110 3.41 -6.91 -5.26
CA THR A 110 2.74 -6.30 -4.10
C THR A 110 3.26 -4.90 -3.80
N LEU A 111 4.58 -4.69 -3.86
CA LEU A 111 5.20 -3.37 -3.62
C LEU A 111 4.96 -2.38 -4.76
N SER A 112 4.76 -2.87 -5.99
CA SER A 112 4.49 -2.00 -7.11
C SER A 112 3.05 -1.49 -7.18
N ALA A 113 2.12 -2.11 -6.45
CA ALA A 113 0.73 -1.65 -6.42
C ALA A 113 0.66 -0.26 -5.76
N THR A 114 0.42 0.78 -6.56
CA THR A 114 0.26 2.15 -6.07
C THR A 114 -1.19 2.40 -5.66
N ASP A 115 -1.43 2.92 -4.46
CA ASP A 115 -2.76 3.35 -4.03
C ASP A 115 -3.06 4.79 -4.49
N PRO A 116 -3.95 5.01 -5.47
CA PRO A 116 -4.31 6.34 -5.94
C PRO A 116 -5.08 7.14 -4.89
N VAL A 117 -5.75 6.49 -3.92
CA VAL A 117 -6.54 7.16 -2.89
C VAL A 117 -5.64 7.95 -1.94
N THR A 118 -4.59 7.31 -1.42
CA THR A 118 -3.61 7.98 -0.54
C THR A 118 -2.98 9.20 -1.22
N ILE A 119 -2.65 9.09 -2.51
CA ILE A 119 -2.07 10.20 -3.28
C ILE A 119 -3.08 11.34 -3.46
N LEU A 120 -4.34 11.03 -3.77
CA LEU A 120 -5.38 12.06 -3.93
C LEU A 120 -5.67 12.82 -2.64
N ALA A 121 -5.78 12.10 -1.51
CA ALA A 121 -6.00 12.70 -0.21
C ALA A 121 -4.89 13.70 0.15
N ILE A 122 -3.63 13.31 -0.10
CA ILE A 122 -2.48 14.21 0.09
C ILE A 122 -2.56 15.42 -0.84
N PHE A 123 -2.87 15.23 -2.12
CA PHE A 123 -2.98 16.35 -3.08
C PHE A 123 -4.08 17.37 -2.70
N ASN A 124 -5.18 16.92 -2.09
CA ASN A 124 -6.20 17.85 -1.60
C ASN A 124 -5.80 18.57 -0.31
N THR A 125 -4.95 17.98 0.54
CA THR A 125 -4.37 18.67 1.71
C THR A 125 -3.41 19.80 1.32
N TYR A 126 -2.71 19.66 0.19
CA TYR A 126 -1.77 20.68 -0.32
C TYR A 126 -2.42 21.75 -1.21
N LYS A 127 -3.75 21.73 -1.35
CA LYS A 127 -4.52 22.72 -2.11
C LYS A 127 -4.97 23.87 -1.21
#